data_AF-A0AAW6IRT8-F1
#
_entry.id   AF-A0AAW6IRT8-F1
#
_cell.length_a   1.000
_cell.length_b   1.000
_cell.length_c   1.000
_cell.angle_alpha   90.00
_cell.angle_beta   90.00
_cell.angle_gamma   90.00
#
_symmetry.space_group_name_H-M   'P 1'
#
loop_
_entity.id
_entity.type
_entity.pdbx_description
1 polymer ?
#
loop_
_entity_poly.entity_id
_entity_poly.type
_entity_poly.pdbx_seq_one_letter_code
_entity_poly.pdbx_strand_id
1 'polypeptide(L)'
;MKKIVYAGFLALILNCFSFSAKAESTVGYFGFEPDIITNYIGASSKKMGYVRVTIDLMLSNNADIAIVEHHTPLLRDALVEILSKEPEEKIKSLTGREEIRAKCAEKLKSLLKEETGQEIIREVLFTKYLYH
;
A
#
# COMPACT_ATOMS: atom_id res chain seq x y z
N MET A 1 -54.97 30.18 -9.44
CA MET A 1 -54.56 29.02 -10.27
C MET A 1 -53.09 29.06 -10.68
N LYS A 2 -52.55 30.16 -11.25
CA LYS A 2 -51.12 30.24 -11.66
C LYS A 2 -50.10 29.96 -10.55
N LYS A 3 -50.33 30.40 -9.30
CA LYS A 3 -49.41 30.16 -8.16
C LYS A 3 -49.29 28.68 -7.76
N ILE A 4 -50.34 27.88 -7.98
CA ILE A 4 -50.34 26.44 -7.68
C ILE A 4 -49.53 25.67 -8.74
N VAL A 5 -49.55 26.14 -10.00
CA VAL A 5 -48.75 25.57 -11.09
C VAL A 5 -47.25 25.84 -10.89
N TYR A 6 -46.88 27.05 -10.47
CA TYR A 6 -45.47 27.37 -10.16
C TYR A 6 -44.94 26.61 -8.93
N ALA A 7 -45.78 26.34 -7.93
CA ALA A 7 -45.41 25.51 -6.79
C ALA A 7 -45.17 24.04 -7.18
N GLY A 8 -45.96 23.49 -8.09
CA GLY A 8 -45.74 22.15 -8.64
C GLY A 8 -44.48 22.04 -9.49
N PHE A 9 -44.15 23.09 -10.24
CA PHE A 9 -42.92 23.14 -11.05
C PHE A 9 -41.65 23.24 -10.19
N LEU A 10 -41.71 23.97 -9.06
CA LEU A 10 -40.60 24.05 -8.11
C LEU A 10 -40.34 22.71 -7.40
N ALA A 11 -41.40 21.94 -7.08
CA ALA A 11 -41.28 20.62 -6.45
C ALA A 11 -40.69 19.55 -7.40
N LEU A 12 -40.86 19.71 -8.72
CA LEU A 12 -40.27 18.80 -9.72
C LEU A 12 -38.75 19.00 -9.86
N ILE A 13 -38.26 20.23 -9.69
CA ILE A 13 -36.82 20.56 -9.80
C ILE A 13 -36.03 20.04 -8.59
N LEU A 14 -36.63 19.99 -7.40
CA LEU A 14 -35.98 19.45 -6.19
C LEU A 14 -35.76 17.93 -6.22
N ASN A 15 -36.50 17.18 -7.04
CA ASN A 15 -36.31 15.73 -7.16
C ASN A 15 -35.13 15.32 -8.07
N CYS A 16 -34.51 16.26 -8.78
CA CYS A 16 -33.37 15.96 -9.67
C CYS A 16 -32.00 16.06 -8.98
N PHE A 17 -31.93 16.56 -7.75
CA PHE A 17 -30.68 16.61 -6.98
C PHE A 17 -30.54 15.38 -6.09
N SER A 18 -30.34 14.21 -6.70
CA SER A 18 -29.78 13.06 -5.98
C SER A 18 -28.32 13.36 -5.67
N PHE A 19 -28.06 13.94 -4.49
CA PHE A 19 -26.71 14.03 -3.94
C PHE A 19 -26.30 12.60 -3.55
N SER A 20 -25.67 11.89 -4.47
CA SER A 20 -25.05 10.60 -4.15
C SER A 20 -23.91 10.88 -3.17
N ALA A 21 -24.18 10.69 -1.88
CA ALA A 21 -23.16 10.70 -0.86
C ALA A 21 -22.22 9.53 -1.16
N LYS A 22 -21.06 9.84 -1.76
CA LYS A 22 -20.00 8.85 -1.99
C LYS A 22 -19.58 8.36 -0.61
N ALA A 23 -19.97 7.14 -0.25
CA ALA A 23 -19.57 6.53 1.03
C ALA A 23 -18.06 6.66 1.16
N GLU A 24 -17.62 7.20 2.29
CA GLU A 24 -16.20 7.42 2.59
C GLU A 24 -15.47 6.09 2.40
N SER A 25 -14.50 6.06 1.48
CA SER A 25 -13.75 4.85 1.17
C SER A 25 -13.05 4.38 2.44
N THR A 26 -13.48 3.24 2.99
CA THR A 26 -12.85 2.65 4.17
C THR A 26 -11.44 2.21 3.81
N VAL A 27 -10.46 2.65 4.59
CA VAL A 27 -9.05 2.28 4.39
C VAL A 27 -8.89 0.78 4.69
N GLY A 28 -8.27 0.05 3.77
CA GLY A 28 -7.89 -1.34 3.99
C GLY A 28 -6.47 -1.45 4.55
N TYR A 29 -6.20 -2.49 5.34
CA TYR A 29 -4.84 -2.85 5.75
C TYR A 29 -4.57 -4.30 5.39
N PHE A 30 -3.46 -4.55 4.72
CA PHE A 30 -3.01 -5.88 4.34
C PHE A 30 -1.61 -6.14 4.89
N GLY A 31 -1.47 -7.13 5.76
CA GLY A 31 -0.18 -7.54 6.33
C GLY A 31 0.42 -8.72 5.59
N PHE A 32 1.72 -8.64 5.30
CA PHE A 32 2.43 -9.76 4.70
C PHE A 32 2.70 -10.85 5.74
N GLU A 33 2.07 -12.00 5.57
CA GLU A 33 2.31 -13.19 6.39
C GLU A 33 2.88 -14.33 5.53
N PRO A 34 3.98 -14.99 5.94
CA PRO A 34 4.83 -14.67 7.10
C PRO A 34 5.70 -13.41 6.88
N ASP A 35 6.39 -12.94 7.92
CA ASP A 35 7.39 -11.86 7.83
C ASP A 35 8.34 -12.02 6.63
N ILE A 36 8.81 -10.90 6.07
CA ILE A 36 9.84 -10.92 5.04
C ILE A 36 11.20 -11.15 5.71
N ILE A 37 11.87 -12.26 5.38
CA ILE A 37 13.19 -12.60 5.92
C ILE A 37 14.15 -12.80 4.74
N THR A 38 15.27 -12.08 4.75
CA THR A 38 16.33 -12.24 3.75
C THR A 38 17.69 -11.83 4.29
N ASN A 39 18.76 -12.24 3.59
CA ASN A 39 20.12 -11.81 3.88
C ASN A 39 20.39 -10.46 3.22
N TYR A 40 21.21 -9.61 3.82
CA TYR A 40 21.67 -8.35 3.21
C TYR A 40 23.17 -8.41 2.90
N ILE A 41 23.70 -7.42 2.16
CA ILE A 41 25.13 -7.36 1.83
C ILE A 41 25.91 -6.94 3.07
N GLY A 42 26.61 -7.89 3.69
CA GLY A 42 27.46 -7.64 4.86
C GLY A 42 28.71 -6.81 4.54
N ALA A 43 29.28 -6.16 5.56
CA ALA A 43 30.50 -5.35 5.42
C ALA A 43 31.74 -6.16 4.99
N SER A 44 31.72 -7.48 5.11
CA SER A 44 32.77 -8.39 4.66
C SER A 44 32.17 -9.67 4.09
N SER A 45 32.80 -10.27 3.08
CA SER A 45 32.38 -11.53 2.46
C SER A 45 32.30 -12.71 3.43
N LYS A 46 32.88 -12.59 4.63
CA LYS A 46 32.82 -13.62 5.69
C LYS A 46 31.62 -13.52 6.63
N LYS A 47 30.86 -12.42 6.62
CA LYS A 47 29.74 -12.22 7.57
C LYS A 47 28.47 -11.86 6.81
N MET A 48 27.58 -12.84 6.63
CA MET A 48 26.22 -12.61 6.16
C MET A 48 25.36 -12.24 7.36
N GLY A 49 24.76 -11.06 7.31
CA GLY A 49 23.70 -10.68 8.23
C GLY A 49 22.33 -10.93 7.60
N TYR A 50 21.29 -10.94 8.44
CA TYR A 50 19.91 -11.11 7.98
C TYR A 50 19.01 -10.01 8.54
N VAL A 51 17.94 -9.73 7.81
CA VAL A 51 16.87 -8.82 8.22
C VAL A 51 15.54 -9.55 8.21
N ARG A 52 14.71 -9.29 9.22
CA ARG A 52 13.31 -9.71 9.32
C ARG A 52 12.45 -8.45 9.43
N VAL A 53 11.53 -8.29 8.49
CA VAL A 53 10.63 -7.13 8.42
C VAL A 53 9.18 -7.60 8.36
N THR A 54 8.37 -7.12 9.30
CA THR A 54 6.90 -7.18 9.16
C THR A 54 6.46 -5.94 8.38
N ILE A 55 5.74 -6.17 7.28
CA ILE A 55 5.32 -5.13 6.35
C ILE A 55 3.80 -5.14 6.24
N ASP A 56 3.20 -3.96 6.41
CA ASP A 56 1.77 -3.75 6.25
C ASP A 56 1.52 -2.70 5.15
N LEU A 57 0.55 -2.96 4.28
CA LEU A 57 0.10 -2.06 3.24
C LEU A 57 -1.17 -1.34 3.68
N MET A 58 -1.15 -0.01 3.65
CA MET A 58 -2.34 0.82 3.76
C MET A 58 -2.93 1.00 2.35
N LEU A 59 -4.16 0.52 2.15
CA LEU A 59 -4.83 0.48 0.86
C LEU A 59 -5.84 1.63 0.71
N SER A 60 -6.09 2.01 -0.53
CA SER A 60 -7.05 3.04 -0.89
C SER A 60 -8.48 2.68 -0.54
N ASN A 61 -8.83 1.39 -0.65
CA ASN A 61 -10.12 0.88 -0.29
C ASN A 61 -9.97 -0.52 0.34
N ASN A 62 -10.78 -0.83 1.34
CA ASN A 62 -10.87 -2.16 1.92
C ASN A 62 -11.28 -3.23 0.88
N ALA A 63 -12.00 -2.83 -0.18
CA ALA A 63 -12.35 -3.73 -1.28
C ALA A 63 -11.13 -4.25 -2.06
N ASP A 64 -9.99 -3.56 -2.01
CA ASP A 64 -8.80 -3.91 -2.79
C ASP A 64 -7.95 -5.00 -2.14
N ILE A 65 -8.29 -5.43 -0.90
CA ILE A 65 -7.53 -6.45 -0.16
C ILE A 65 -7.38 -7.73 -0.97
N ALA A 66 -8.46 -8.23 -1.58
CA ALA A 66 -8.42 -9.47 -2.35
C ALA A 66 -7.52 -9.37 -3.60
N ILE A 67 -7.41 -8.18 -4.19
CA ILE A 67 -6.52 -7.93 -5.32
C ILE A 67 -5.06 -7.99 -4.86
N VAL A 68 -4.74 -7.35 -3.74
CA VAL A 68 -3.38 -7.38 -3.16
C VAL A 68 -3.01 -8.81 -2.74
N GLU A 69 -3.94 -9.53 -2.11
CA GLU A 69 -3.75 -10.92 -1.69
C GLU A 69 -3.38 -11.82 -2.88
N HIS A 70 -4.11 -11.71 -4.00
CA HIS A 70 -3.82 -12.46 -5.23
C HIS A 70 -2.39 -12.24 -5.74
N HIS A 71 -1.89 -11.00 -5.69
CA HIS A 71 -0.56 -10.63 -6.19
C HIS A 71 0.55 -10.74 -5.12
N THR A 72 0.24 -11.24 -3.92
CA THR A 72 1.21 -11.37 -2.82
C THR A 72 2.52 -12.06 -3.22
N PRO A 73 2.54 -13.14 -4.04
CA PRO A 73 3.80 -13.75 -4.47
C PRO A 73 4.73 -12.79 -5.20
N LEU A 74 4.20 -11.99 -6.14
CA LEU A 74 4.97 -10.98 -6.90
C LEU A 74 5.49 -9.86 -5.97
N LEU A 75 4.62 -9.37 -5.09
CA LEU A 75 4.99 -8.30 -4.15
C LEU A 75 6.06 -8.77 -3.15
N ARG A 76 5.95 -10.02 -2.67
CA ARG A 76 6.93 -10.64 -1.78
C ARG A 76 8.29 -10.81 -2.45
N ASP A 77 8.31 -11.26 -3.70
CA ASP A 77 9.54 -11.39 -4.48
C ASP A 77 10.28 -10.06 -4.58
N ALA A 78 9.57 -8.98 -4.95
CA ALA A 78 10.14 -7.65 -5.04
C ALA A 78 10.69 -7.13 -3.69
N LEU A 79 9.99 -7.41 -2.58
CA LEU A 79 10.45 -7.05 -1.24
C LEU A 79 11.74 -7.78 -0.86
N VAL A 80 11.80 -9.10 -1.10
CA VAL A 80 12.99 -9.92 -0.85
C VAL A 80 14.16 -9.45 -1.71
N GLU A 81 13.91 -9.18 -3.00
CA GLU A 81 14.92 -8.71 -3.93
C GLU A 81 15.52 -7.37 -3.47
N ILE A 82 14.68 -6.39 -3.13
CA ILE A 82 15.13 -5.08 -2.66
C ILE A 82 15.98 -5.24 -1.40
N LEU A 83 15.42 -5.86 -0.35
CA LEU A 83 16.10 -6.01 0.94
C LEU A 83 17.42 -6.77 0.82
N SER A 84 17.49 -7.75 -0.10
CA SER A 84 18.69 -8.57 -0.26
C SER A 84 19.90 -7.84 -0.83
N LYS A 85 19.65 -6.74 -1.53
CA LYS A 85 20.68 -5.94 -2.21
C LYS A 85 21.14 -4.74 -1.38
N GLU A 86 20.55 -4.50 -0.22
CA GLU A 86 20.93 -3.37 0.61
C GLU A 86 22.20 -3.67 1.41
N PRO A 87 23.11 -2.68 1.57
CA PRO A 87 24.29 -2.83 2.40
C PRO A 87 23.94 -2.77 3.90
N GLU A 88 24.75 -3.43 4.73
CA GLU A 88 24.62 -3.47 6.18
C GLU A 88 24.43 -2.08 6.82
N GLU A 89 25.18 -1.08 6.35
CA GLU A 89 25.13 0.30 6.82
C GLU A 89 23.73 0.93 6.62
N LYS A 90 23.05 0.59 5.52
CA LYS A 90 21.68 1.06 5.26
C LYS A 90 20.66 0.32 6.09
N ILE A 91 20.80 -1.01 6.23
CA ILE A 91 19.90 -1.83 7.05
C ILE A 91 19.91 -1.37 8.52
N LYS A 92 21.08 -1.01 9.05
CA LYS A 92 21.27 -0.68 10.47
C LYS A 92 21.02 0.80 10.81
N SER A 93 20.88 1.67 9.81
CA SER A 93 20.64 3.10 10.02
C SER A 93 19.15 3.47 9.94
N LEU A 94 18.71 4.45 10.73
CA LEU A 94 17.34 4.94 10.69
C LEU A 94 16.99 5.59 9.34
N THR A 95 17.93 6.35 8.78
CA THR A 95 17.77 6.97 7.46
C THR A 95 17.72 5.91 6.35
N GLY A 96 18.62 4.92 6.39
CA GLY A 96 18.61 3.82 5.43
C GLY A 96 17.33 2.99 5.50
N ARG A 97 16.81 2.70 6.70
CA ARG A 97 15.50 2.04 6.86
C ARG A 97 14.37 2.79 6.16
N GLU A 98 14.35 4.11 6.26
CA GLU A 98 13.32 4.95 5.63
C GLU A 98 13.48 5.00 4.11
N GLU A 99 14.72 5.12 3.61
CA GLU A 99 15.01 5.03 2.18
C GLU A 99 14.56 3.67 1.58
N ILE A 100 14.84 2.58 2.30
CA ILE A 100 14.44 1.22 1.90
C ILE A 100 12.91 1.11 1.88
N ARG A 101 12.22 1.63 2.90
CA ARG A 101 10.75 1.64 2.96
C ARG A 101 10.17 2.40 1.77
N ALA A 102 10.70 3.57 1.45
CA ALA A 102 10.26 4.38 0.32
C ALA A 102 10.49 3.64 -1.02
N LYS A 103 11.66 3.01 -1.20
CA LYS A 103 11.98 2.19 -2.38
C LYS A 103 11.02 1.00 -2.53
N CYS A 104 10.71 0.30 -1.44
CA CYS A 104 9.70 -0.75 -1.43
C CYS A 104 8.33 -0.18 -1.82
N ALA A 105 7.91 0.94 -1.26
CA ALA A 105 6.62 1.57 -1.57
C ALA A 105 6.49 1.93 -3.05
N GLU A 106 7.51 2.54 -3.64
CA GLU A 106 7.53 2.87 -5.07
C GLU A 106 7.42 1.60 -5.93
N LYS A 107 8.24 0.58 -5.63
CA LYS A 107 8.23 -0.67 -6.41
C LYS A 107 6.89 -1.39 -6.33
N LEU A 108 6.32 -1.53 -5.13
CA LEU A 108 5.03 -2.20 -4.93
C LEU A 108 3.88 -1.46 -5.61
N LYS A 109 3.87 -0.12 -5.53
CA LYS A 109 2.89 0.72 -6.26
C LYS A 109 3.01 0.52 -7.77
N SER A 110 4.22 0.53 -8.30
CA SER A 110 4.48 0.31 -9.73
C SER A 110 3.98 -1.06 -10.17
N LEU A 111 4.32 -2.13 -9.44
CA LEU A 111 3.93 -3.49 -9.79
C LEU A 111 2.41 -3.67 -9.78
N LEU A 112 1.73 -3.24 -8.72
CA LEU A 112 0.26 -3.35 -8.69
C LEU A 112 -0.40 -2.49 -9.77
N LYS A 113 0.14 -1.30 -10.06
CA LYS A 113 -0.38 -0.47 -11.14
C LYS A 113 -0.21 -1.13 -12.51
N GLU A 114 0.90 -1.83 -12.74
CA GLU A 114 1.16 -2.58 -13.97
C GLU A 114 0.18 -3.75 -14.14
N GLU A 115 -0.04 -4.54 -13.08
CA GLU A 115 -0.91 -5.72 -13.13
C GLU A 115 -2.42 -5.37 -13.14
N THR A 116 -2.81 -4.28 -12.47
CA THR A 116 -4.23 -3.97 -12.21
C THR A 116 -4.72 -2.70 -12.91
N GLY A 117 -3.82 -1.85 -13.37
CA GLY A 117 -4.12 -0.50 -13.88
C GLY A 117 -4.49 0.53 -12.81
N GLN A 118 -4.49 0.18 -11.53
CA GLN A 118 -5.02 1.01 -10.43
C GLN A 118 -3.96 1.39 -9.39
N GLU A 119 -4.11 2.56 -8.78
CA GLU A 119 -3.27 3.01 -7.65
C GLU A 119 -3.87 2.56 -6.32
N ILE A 120 -3.56 1.31 -5.96
CA ILE A 120 -4.17 0.63 -4.80
C ILE A 120 -3.49 1.00 -3.48
N ILE A 121 -2.15 1.03 -3.44
CA ILE A 121 -1.38 1.26 -2.20
C ILE A 121 -1.29 2.76 -1.91
N ARG A 122 -1.77 3.19 -0.74
CA ARG A 122 -1.50 4.52 -0.20
C ARG A 122 -0.10 4.57 0.39
N GLU A 123 0.20 3.65 1.31
CA GLU A 123 1.44 3.65 2.08
C GLU A 123 1.92 2.24 2.41
N VAL A 124 3.24 2.10 2.61
CA VAL A 124 3.90 0.89 3.09
C VAL A 124 4.49 1.16 4.48
N LEU A 125 4.15 0.30 5.43
CA LEU A 125 4.49 0.44 6.83
C LEU A 125 5.43 -0.69 7.24
N PHE A 126 6.55 -0.36 7.87
CA PHE A 126 7.43 -1.35 8.52
C PHE A 126 7.09 -1.39 10.01
N THR A 127 6.29 -2.37 10.43
CA THR A 127 5.78 -2.47 11.81
C THR A 127 6.69 -3.23 12.75
N LYS A 128 7.52 -4.14 12.22
CA LYS A 128 8.67 -4.70 12.94
C LYS A 128 9.89 -4.72 12.02
N TYR A 129 11.06 -4.44 12.59
CA TYR A 129 12.31 -4.40 11.84
C TYR A 129 13.45 -4.93 12.74
N LEU A 130 13.87 -6.16 12.48
CA LEU A 130 14.90 -6.86 13.24
C LEU A 130 16.06 -7.20 12.32
N TYR A 131 17.29 -6.99 12.76
CA TYR A 131 18.48 -7.37 12.02
C TYR A 131 19.52 -8.02 12.95
N HIS A 132 20.37 -8.86 12.37
CA HIS A 132 21.57 -9.40 13.02
C HIS A 132 22.80 -9.15 12.13
#